data_AF-A0A0W8FHB7-F1
#
_entry.id   AF-A0A0W8FHB7-F1
#
_cell.length_a   1.000
_cell.length_b   1.000
_cell.length_c   1.000
_cell.angle_alpha   90.00
_cell.angle_beta   90.00
_cell.angle_gamma   90.00
#
_symmetry.space_group_name_H-M   'P 1'
#
loop_
_entity.id
_entity.type
_entity.pdbx_description
1 polymer ?
#
loop_
_entity_poly.entity_id
_entity_poly.type
_entity_poly.pdbx_seq_one_letter_code
_entity_poly.pdbx_strand_id
1 'polypeptide(L)'
;MSEARLTPEEIVEVFTREFGDGIREARITERREGSKKIANYNIWIDIDRDLFRPALEKLMEIHFPHLAVVSGSDLGDGLELLYHFTIYYGTRHGEYTVTFTVLLPKDDLRMPTITDLIPGALFTEREKQEMLGIEIVDIPDSRRLFLPEEFPEGVYPWRKDETGVPDHMVKDLWAVGRPANRPARPVVKKEEQGEVQAEGTTEAAVKGKKPSEEEEQRHE
;
A
#
# COMPACT_ATOMS: atom_id res chain seq x y z
N MET A 1 5.58 23.16 22.76
CA MET A 1 4.20 23.64 22.96
C MET A 1 3.34 22.39 22.92
N SER A 2 2.58 22.06 23.97
CA SER A 2 1.64 20.92 23.88
C SER A 2 0.45 21.40 23.05
N GLU A 3 0.50 21.17 21.74
CA GLU A 3 -0.68 21.35 20.89
C GLU A 3 -1.74 20.37 21.39
N ALA A 4 -2.94 20.89 21.65
CA ALA A 4 -4.05 20.08 22.11
C ALA A 4 -4.39 19.08 20.98
N ARG A 5 -4.34 17.79 21.30
CA ARG A 5 -4.72 16.72 20.37
C ARG A 5 -6.21 16.84 20.09
N LEU A 6 -6.55 17.23 18.86
CA LEU A 6 -7.93 17.30 18.39
C LEU A 6 -8.54 15.89 18.28
N THR A 7 -9.84 15.76 18.55
CA THR A 7 -10.60 14.53 18.25
C THR A 7 -10.81 14.39 16.74
N PRO A 8 -11.16 13.19 16.24
CA PRO A 8 -11.50 12.99 14.83
C PRO A 8 -12.61 13.93 14.34
N GLU A 9 -13.62 14.20 15.18
CA GLU A 9 -14.73 15.09 14.88
C GLU A 9 -14.27 16.55 14.78
N GLU A 10 -13.43 17.00 15.72
CA GLU A 10 -12.85 18.35 15.69
C GLU A 10 -11.98 18.56 14.44
N ILE A 11 -11.25 17.53 14.00
CA ILE A 11 -10.49 17.58 12.74
C ILE A 11 -11.46 17.78 11.57
N VAL A 12 -12.49 16.94 11.43
CA VAL A 12 -13.46 17.09 10.34
C VAL A 12 -14.16 18.45 10.38
N GLU A 13 -14.48 18.98 11.57
CA GLU A 13 -15.06 20.31 11.73
C GLU A 13 -14.11 21.41 11.26
N VAL A 14 -12.81 21.33 11.60
CA VAL A 14 -11.79 22.27 11.12
C VAL A 14 -11.76 22.29 9.59
N PHE A 15 -11.73 21.11 8.95
CA PHE A 15 -11.72 21.01 7.49
C PHE A 15 -13.03 21.52 6.87
N THR A 16 -14.18 21.12 7.41
CA THR A 16 -15.50 21.55 6.92
C THR A 16 -15.68 23.05 7.03
N ARG A 17 -15.21 23.67 8.12
CA ARG A 17 -15.31 25.11 8.32
C ARG A 17 -14.40 25.89 7.38
N GLU A 18 -13.19 25.39 7.12
CA GLU A 18 -12.20 26.08 6.29
C GLU A 18 -12.51 25.96 4.79
N PHE A 19 -12.89 24.77 4.34
CA PHE A 19 -13.02 24.43 2.91
C PHE A 19 -14.47 24.34 2.42
N GLY A 20 -15.45 24.35 3.32
CA GLY A 20 -16.88 24.44 3.00
C GLY A 20 -17.34 23.46 1.94
N ASP A 21 -17.97 23.98 0.89
CA ASP A 21 -18.53 23.22 -0.24
C ASP A 21 -17.48 22.44 -1.05
N GLY A 22 -16.19 22.72 -0.86
CA GLY A 22 -15.09 22.00 -1.48
C GLY A 22 -14.80 20.62 -0.88
N ILE A 23 -15.41 20.31 0.27
CA ILE A 23 -15.43 18.96 0.85
C ILE A 23 -16.73 18.29 0.43
N ARG A 24 -16.63 17.30 -0.46
CA ARG A 24 -17.79 16.58 -1.01
C ARG A 24 -18.35 15.59 0.00
N GLU A 25 -17.47 14.92 0.72
CA GLU A 25 -17.81 13.94 1.74
C GLU A 25 -16.71 13.94 2.82
N ALA A 26 -17.10 13.80 4.08
CA ALA A 26 -16.19 13.49 5.17
C ALA A 26 -16.77 12.36 6.02
N ARG A 27 -15.95 11.34 6.29
CA ARG A 27 -16.36 10.16 7.06
C ARG A 27 -15.30 9.76 8.08
N ILE A 28 -15.76 9.38 9.26
CA ILE A 28 -14.91 8.85 10.33
C ILE A 28 -15.26 7.38 10.52
N THR A 29 -14.25 6.53 10.46
CA THR A 29 -14.38 5.09 10.73
C THR A 29 -13.60 4.73 11.99
N GLU A 30 -14.31 4.32 13.04
CA GLU A 30 -13.71 3.70 14.22
C GLU A 30 -13.52 2.19 13.99
N ARG A 31 -12.32 1.70 14.22
CA ARG A 31 -12.01 0.27 14.30
C ARG A 31 -11.49 -0.07 15.69
N ARG A 32 -11.87 -1.22 16.21
CA ARG A 32 -11.39 -1.72 17.50
C ARG A 32 -10.43 -2.88 17.34
N GLU A 33 -9.17 -2.63 17.66
CA GLU A 33 -8.06 -3.53 17.35
C GLU A 33 -7.53 -4.28 18.59
N GLY A 34 -7.07 -5.51 18.35
CA GLY A 34 -6.52 -6.40 19.38
C GLY A 34 -7.53 -6.92 20.40
N SER A 35 -7.05 -7.76 21.32
CA SER A 35 -7.87 -8.35 22.38
C SER A 35 -8.47 -7.32 23.33
N LYS A 36 -7.79 -6.17 23.48
CA LYS A 36 -8.23 -5.05 24.32
C LYS A 36 -9.20 -4.10 23.61
N LYS A 37 -9.51 -4.33 22.33
CA LYS A 37 -10.47 -3.53 21.54
C LYS A 37 -10.16 -2.03 21.58
N ILE A 38 -8.90 -1.69 21.39
CA ILE A 38 -8.43 -0.30 21.41
C ILE A 38 -8.94 0.40 20.16
N ALA A 39 -9.54 1.58 20.33
CA ALA A 39 -10.08 2.37 19.23
C ALA A 39 -8.94 2.94 18.36
N ASN A 40 -9.11 2.81 17.05
CA ASN A 40 -8.28 3.36 15.99
C ASN A 40 -9.21 4.09 15.01
N TYR A 41 -8.83 5.29 14.57
CA TYR A 41 -9.69 6.17 13.78
C TYR A 41 -9.08 6.41 12.40
N ASN A 42 -9.91 6.22 11.38
CA ASN A 42 -9.60 6.57 10.00
C ASN A 42 -10.56 7.68 9.57
N ILE A 43 -10.00 8.83 9.25
CA ILE A 43 -10.71 10.01 8.75
C ILE A 43 -10.51 10.03 7.24
N TRP A 44 -11.60 10.11 6.49
CA TRP A 44 -11.56 10.25 5.04
C TRP A 44 -12.26 11.55 4.68
N ILE A 45 -11.62 12.31 3.79
CA ILE A 45 -12.10 13.60 3.34
C ILE A 45 -11.96 13.62 1.82
N ASP A 46 -13.10 13.66 1.15
CA ASP A 46 -13.18 13.76 -0.31
C ASP A 46 -13.18 15.24 -0.66
N ILE A 47 -12.14 15.66 -1.39
CA ILE A 47 -11.84 17.06 -1.61
C ILE A 47 -11.64 17.36 -3.08
N ASP A 48 -12.04 18.56 -3.48
CA ASP A 48 -11.72 19.07 -4.81
C ASP A 48 -10.21 19.19 -5.00
N ARG A 49 -9.75 18.87 -6.21
CA ARG A 49 -8.33 18.88 -6.60
C ARG A 49 -7.63 20.19 -6.20
N ASP A 50 -8.28 21.32 -6.44
CA ASP A 50 -7.68 22.64 -6.24
C ASP A 50 -7.50 22.99 -4.75
N LEU A 51 -8.19 22.29 -3.85
CA LEU A 51 -8.12 22.47 -2.41
C LEU A 51 -7.21 21.44 -1.72
N PHE A 52 -6.69 20.44 -2.45
CA PHE A 52 -5.84 19.41 -1.89
C PHE A 52 -4.58 19.97 -1.21
N ARG A 53 -3.83 20.86 -1.88
CA ARG A 53 -2.64 21.49 -1.31
C ARG A 53 -2.96 22.34 -0.07
N PRO A 54 -3.93 23.26 -0.12
CA PRO A 54 -4.39 23.99 1.07
C PRO A 54 -4.81 23.07 2.23
N ALA A 55 -5.50 21.96 1.94
CA ALA A 55 -5.90 21.00 2.95
C ALA A 55 -4.71 20.25 3.57
N LEU A 56 -3.70 19.91 2.77
CA LEU A 56 -2.47 19.32 3.28
C LEU A 56 -1.72 20.31 4.18
N GLU A 57 -1.58 21.56 3.78
CA GLU A 57 -0.99 22.62 4.62
C GLU A 57 -1.76 22.77 5.93
N LYS A 58 -3.10 22.74 5.88
CA LYS A 58 -3.93 22.77 7.08
C LYS A 58 -3.71 21.56 7.99
N LEU A 59 -3.51 20.38 7.42
CA LEU A 59 -3.15 19.19 8.18
C LEU A 59 -1.79 19.35 8.86
N MET A 60 -0.81 19.95 8.18
CA MET A 60 0.52 20.23 8.72
C MET A 60 0.47 21.20 9.91
N GLU A 61 -0.45 22.17 9.91
CA GLU A 61 -0.69 23.06 11.06
C GLU A 61 -1.24 22.31 12.30
N ILE A 62 -2.03 21.25 12.10
CA ILE A 62 -2.57 20.42 13.20
C ILE A 62 -1.47 19.52 13.76
N HIS A 63 -0.76 18.84 12.88
CA HIS A 63 0.39 18.00 13.18
C HIS A 63 1.06 17.63 11.86
N PHE A 64 2.38 17.81 11.75
CA PHE A 64 3.10 17.44 10.54
C PHE A 64 2.80 15.97 10.16
N PRO A 65 2.20 15.70 8.99
CA PRO A 65 1.73 14.37 8.66
C PRO A 65 2.86 13.51 8.12
N HIS A 66 2.84 12.23 8.48
CA HIS A 66 3.64 11.22 7.81
C HIS A 66 2.86 10.70 6.60
N LEU A 67 3.37 10.93 5.39
CA LEU A 67 2.82 10.33 4.17
C LEU A 67 3.13 8.83 4.16
N ALA A 68 2.10 7.99 4.26
CA ALA A 68 2.26 6.55 4.22
C ALA A 68 2.37 6.04 2.78
N VAL A 69 1.37 6.36 1.95
CA VAL A 69 1.30 5.93 0.54
C VAL A 69 0.27 6.77 -0.20
N VAL A 70 0.45 6.96 -1.49
CA VAL A 70 -0.61 7.40 -2.39
C VAL A 70 -1.16 6.18 -3.11
N SER A 71 -2.46 5.97 -3.08
CA SER A 71 -3.16 4.94 -3.83
C SER A 71 -3.84 5.58 -5.05
N GLY A 72 -4.09 4.78 -6.09
CA GLY A 72 -4.80 5.25 -7.26
C GLY A 72 -5.70 4.16 -7.83
N SER A 73 -6.89 4.54 -8.31
CA SER A 73 -7.88 3.61 -8.85
C SER A 73 -8.58 4.21 -10.07
N ASP A 74 -8.70 3.44 -11.15
CA ASP A 74 -9.54 3.79 -12.29
C ASP A 74 -10.99 3.39 -12.00
N LEU A 75 -11.88 4.38 -11.85
CA LEU A 75 -13.31 4.18 -11.60
C LEU A 75 -14.11 4.00 -12.89
N GLY A 76 -13.48 4.17 -14.06
CA GLY A 76 -14.10 4.07 -15.37
C GLY A 76 -14.35 5.45 -16.01
N ASP A 77 -15.04 6.34 -15.29
CA ASP A 77 -15.35 7.72 -15.70
C ASP A 77 -14.33 8.75 -15.18
N GLY A 78 -13.56 8.39 -14.16
CA GLY A 78 -12.47 9.20 -13.60
C GLY A 78 -11.40 8.34 -12.93
N LEU A 79 -10.29 8.98 -12.56
CA LEU A 79 -9.28 8.39 -11.69
C LEU A 79 -9.43 8.95 -10.28
N GLU A 80 -9.41 8.07 -9.29
CA GLU A 80 -9.38 8.44 -7.88
C GLU A 80 -7.96 8.31 -7.35
N LEU A 81 -7.45 9.37 -6.72
CA LEU A 81 -6.20 9.35 -5.95
C LEU A 81 -6.53 9.45 -4.46
N LEU A 82 -5.87 8.61 -3.66
CA LEU A 82 -6.02 8.59 -2.21
C LEU A 82 -4.67 8.84 -1.56
N TYR A 83 -4.52 9.97 -0.90
CA TYR A 83 -3.31 10.30 -0.17
C TYR A 83 -3.50 9.92 1.30
N HIS A 84 -2.81 8.87 1.73
CA HIS A 84 -2.90 8.37 3.10
C HIS A 84 -1.81 8.99 3.97
N PHE A 85 -2.23 9.75 4.96
CA PHE A 85 -1.38 10.37 5.96
C PHE A 85 -1.64 9.77 7.33
N THR A 86 -0.64 9.85 8.21
CA THR A 86 -0.83 9.62 9.63
C THR A 86 -0.38 10.82 10.46
N ILE A 87 -1.15 11.13 11.50
CA ILE A 87 -0.89 12.22 12.44
C ILE A 87 -0.91 11.69 13.87
N TYR A 88 -0.32 12.43 14.81
CA TYR A 88 -0.18 12.03 16.21
C TYR A 88 0.59 10.70 16.40
N TYR A 89 1.47 10.37 15.45
CA TYR A 89 2.39 9.25 15.56
C TYR A 89 3.36 9.44 16.76
N GLY A 90 4.01 8.35 17.17
CA GLY A 90 4.93 8.36 18.32
C GLY A 90 4.26 8.28 19.69
N THR A 91 2.93 8.44 19.77
CA THR A 91 2.14 8.13 20.96
C THR A 91 1.46 6.77 20.80
N ARG A 92 1.62 5.90 21.81
CA ARG A 92 1.01 4.57 21.80
C ARG A 92 -0.52 4.68 21.69
N HIS A 93 -1.09 4.12 20.62
CA HIS A 93 -2.54 4.19 20.31
C HIS A 93 -3.07 5.63 20.11
N GLY A 94 -2.18 6.56 19.76
CA GLY A 94 -2.51 7.96 19.53
C GLY A 94 -2.76 8.31 18.06
N GLU A 95 -2.32 7.45 17.15
CA GLU A 95 -2.26 7.73 15.72
C GLU A 95 -3.65 7.74 15.08
N TYR A 96 -3.88 8.71 14.21
CA TYR A 96 -5.03 8.74 13.31
C TYR A 96 -4.55 8.65 11.87
N THR A 97 -5.26 7.87 11.06
CA THR A 97 -5.09 7.89 9.61
C THR A 97 -5.99 8.96 9.03
N VAL A 98 -5.45 9.89 8.26
CA VAL A 98 -6.19 10.90 7.51
C VAL A 98 -5.98 10.63 6.02
N THR A 99 -7.05 10.38 5.29
CA THR A 99 -7.00 10.13 3.85
C THR A 99 -7.69 11.26 3.11
N PHE A 100 -6.96 11.93 2.22
CA PHE A 100 -7.57 12.84 1.24
C PHE A 100 -7.84 12.07 -0.06
N THR A 101 -9.09 12.06 -0.48
CA THR A 101 -9.53 11.48 -1.75
C THR A 101 -9.71 12.59 -2.77
N VAL A 102 -9.11 12.46 -3.95
CA VAL A 102 -9.22 13.42 -5.04
C VAL A 102 -9.65 12.69 -6.32
N LEU A 103 -10.77 13.11 -6.89
CA LEU A 103 -11.26 12.59 -8.17
C LEU A 103 -10.76 13.46 -9.32
N LEU A 104 -10.06 12.85 -10.28
CA LEU A 104 -9.56 13.46 -11.51
C LEU A 104 -10.42 12.99 -12.69
N PRO A 105 -11.01 13.90 -13.47
CA PRO A 105 -11.75 13.54 -14.66
C PRO A 105 -10.78 13.09 -15.78
N LYS A 106 -11.21 12.16 -16.64
CA LYS A 106 -10.31 11.55 -17.66
C LYS A 106 -9.78 12.52 -18.72
N ASP A 107 -10.44 13.65 -18.91
CA ASP A 107 -10.02 14.72 -19.82
C ASP A 107 -8.95 15.64 -19.21
N ASP A 108 -8.77 15.62 -17.88
CA ASP A 108 -7.78 16.43 -17.16
C ASP A 108 -7.13 15.66 -16.00
N LEU A 109 -6.18 14.79 -16.35
CA LEU A 109 -5.43 13.94 -15.42
C LEU A 109 -4.19 14.64 -14.82
N ARG A 110 -4.33 15.89 -14.40
CA ARG A 110 -3.26 16.66 -13.76
C ARG A 110 -3.45 16.74 -12.25
N MET A 111 -2.34 16.66 -11.51
CA MET A 111 -2.29 16.84 -10.06
C MET A 111 -1.01 17.62 -9.69
N PRO A 112 -1.06 18.61 -8.79
CA PRO A 112 0.17 19.25 -8.31
C PRO A 112 0.99 18.28 -7.45
N THR A 113 2.32 18.32 -7.58
CA THR A 113 3.23 17.62 -6.64
C THR A 113 3.03 18.14 -5.22
N ILE A 114 3.46 17.39 -4.21
CA ILE A 114 3.65 17.86 -2.82
C ILE A 114 5.09 17.67 -2.35
N THR A 115 6.04 17.44 -3.25
CA THR A 115 7.45 17.15 -2.93
C THR A 115 8.19 18.30 -2.25
N ASP A 116 7.74 19.54 -2.44
CA ASP A 116 8.21 20.73 -1.72
C ASP A 116 7.80 20.71 -0.24
N LEU A 117 6.64 20.12 0.08
CA LEU A 117 6.13 19.97 1.45
C LEU A 117 6.64 18.67 2.10
N ILE A 118 6.59 17.57 1.35
CA ILE A 118 6.94 16.22 1.79
C ILE A 118 7.82 15.57 0.71
N PRO A 119 9.15 15.66 0.81
CA PRO A 119 10.07 15.15 -0.22
C PRO A 119 9.91 13.64 -0.52
N GLY A 120 9.42 12.87 0.46
CA GLY A 120 9.13 11.44 0.29
C GLY A 120 8.01 11.14 -0.71
N ALA A 121 7.19 12.12 -1.09
CA ALA A 121 6.12 11.94 -2.07
C ALA A 121 6.61 11.61 -3.49
N LEU A 122 7.87 11.94 -3.80
CA LEU A 122 8.44 11.79 -5.13
C LEU A 122 8.23 10.38 -5.72
N PHE A 123 8.46 9.33 -4.93
CA PHE A 123 8.40 7.96 -5.43
C PHE A 123 6.98 7.52 -5.75
N THR A 124 6.03 7.87 -4.89
CA THR A 124 4.63 7.46 -5.06
C THR A 124 3.93 8.31 -6.13
N GLU A 125 4.30 9.59 -6.26
CA GLU A 125 3.85 10.44 -7.38
C GLU A 125 4.36 9.91 -8.73
N ARG A 126 5.66 9.56 -8.84
CA ARG A 126 6.23 8.93 -10.04
C ARG A 126 5.54 7.62 -10.40
N GLU A 127 5.21 6.80 -9.40
CA GLU A 127 4.42 5.58 -9.61
C GLU A 127 3.08 5.90 -10.28
N LYS A 128 2.40 6.99 -9.90
CA LYS A 128 1.10 7.35 -10.47
C LYS A 128 1.22 7.89 -11.90
N GLN A 129 2.32 8.59 -12.21
CA GLN A 129 2.64 8.94 -13.60
C GLN A 129 2.80 7.69 -14.45
N GLU A 130 3.54 6.72 -13.94
CA GLU A 130 3.94 5.54 -14.68
C GLU A 130 2.84 4.48 -14.79
N MET A 131 2.04 4.27 -13.74
CA MET A 131 1.04 3.21 -13.68
C MET A 131 -0.35 3.64 -14.14
N LEU A 132 -0.69 4.91 -14.00
CA LEU A 132 -2.03 5.47 -14.28
C LEU A 132 -2.03 6.59 -15.32
N GLY A 133 -0.86 7.07 -15.74
CA GLY A 133 -0.76 8.15 -16.73
C GLY A 133 -1.16 9.53 -16.22
N ILE A 134 -1.05 9.74 -14.91
CA ILE A 134 -1.35 11.05 -14.29
C ILE A 134 -0.16 11.99 -14.51
N GLU A 135 -0.41 13.23 -14.89
CA GLU A 135 0.62 14.26 -14.96
C GLU A 135 0.77 14.93 -13.59
N ILE A 136 1.90 14.68 -12.91
CA ILE A 136 2.25 15.37 -11.67
C ILE A 136 3.02 16.64 -12.03
N VAL A 137 2.37 17.79 -11.83
CA VAL A 137 2.90 19.11 -12.17
C VAL A 137 3.97 19.52 -11.16
N ASP A 138 5.06 20.13 -11.65
CA ASP A 138 6.21 20.63 -10.88
C ASP A 138 7.01 19.57 -10.09
N ILE A 139 6.89 18.29 -10.45
CA ILE A 139 7.68 17.22 -9.84
C ILE A 139 9.19 17.38 -10.16
N PRO A 140 10.10 17.23 -9.18
CA PRO A 140 11.53 17.49 -9.38
C PRO A 140 12.23 16.46 -10.27
N ASP A 141 11.71 15.23 -10.35
CA ASP A 141 12.22 14.16 -11.22
C ASP A 141 11.05 13.33 -11.76
N SER A 142 10.75 13.45 -13.05
CA SER A 142 9.62 12.79 -13.72
C SER A 142 10.00 11.50 -14.44
N ARG A 143 11.21 10.97 -14.24
CA ARG A 143 11.65 9.74 -14.92
C ARG A 143 10.86 8.52 -14.43
N ARG A 144 10.70 7.51 -15.29
CA ARG A 144 10.17 6.18 -14.91
C ARG A 144 11.01 5.53 -13.81
N LEU A 145 10.37 4.71 -12.98
CA LEU A 145 11.04 4.03 -11.86
C LEU A 145 10.77 2.52 -11.83
N PHE A 146 9.57 2.09 -12.22
CA PHE A 146 9.10 0.72 -12.02
C PHE A 146 9.02 -0.10 -13.30
N LEU A 147 8.60 0.50 -14.41
CA LEU A 147 8.46 -0.17 -15.70
C LEU A 147 9.80 -0.15 -16.44
N PRO A 148 10.09 -1.22 -17.21
CA PRO A 148 11.24 -1.25 -18.11
C PRO A 148 11.20 -0.08 -19.10
N GLU A 149 12.38 0.33 -19.57
CA GLU A 149 12.50 1.38 -20.59
C GLU A 149 11.80 0.98 -21.90
N GLU A 150 11.77 -0.32 -22.22
CA GLU A 150 11.10 -0.86 -23.39
C GLU A 150 9.57 -0.96 -23.24
N PHE A 151 9.01 -0.65 -22.06
CA PHE A 151 7.57 -0.68 -21.86
C PHE A 151 6.88 0.40 -22.71
N PRO A 152 5.84 0.07 -23.48
CA PRO A 152 5.23 1.02 -24.42
C PRO A 152 4.79 2.33 -23.75
N GLU A 153 5.02 3.46 -24.42
CA GLU A 153 4.43 4.73 -24.01
C GLU A 153 2.93 4.75 -24.27
N GLY A 154 2.18 5.47 -23.42
CA GLY A 154 0.72 5.53 -23.50
C GLY A 154 -0.03 4.27 -23.04
N VAL A 155 0.71 3.25 -22.60
CA VAL A 155 0.16 2.06 -21.95
C VAL A 155 0.43 2.14 -20.45
N TYR A 156 -0.61 1.99 -19.65
CA TYR A 156 -0.60 2.20 -18.21
C TYR A 156 -1.19 0.98 -17.51
N PRO A 157 -0.38 0.20 -16.77
CA PRO A 157 -0.80 -1.09 -16.21
C PRO A 157 -2.07 -1.08 -15.34
N TRP A 158 -2.40 0.03 -14.68
CA TRP A 158 -3.57 0.12 -13.79
C TRP A 158 -4.80 0.76 -14.44
N ARG A 159 -4.73 1.10 -15.72
CA ARG A 159 -5.88 1.61 -16.49
C ARG A 159 -6.79 0.47 -16.92
N LYS A 160 -8.10 0.73 -16.90
CA LYS A 160 -9.16 -0.21 -17.28
C LYS A 160 -9.79 0.11 -18.64
N ASP A 161 -9.26 1.10 -19.34
CA ASP A 161 -9.70 1.53 -20.67
C ASP A 161 -8.67 1.17 -21.74
N GLU A 162 -8.79 1.80 -22.91
CA GLU A 162 -7.92 1.56 -24.08
C GLU A 162 -6.44 1.87 -23.81
N THR A 163 -6.14 2.64 -22.77
CA THR A 163 -4.76 2.94 -22.34
C THR A 163 -4.21 1.90 -21.37
N GLY A 164 -4.98 0.87 -21.02
CA GLY A 164 -4.54 -0.28 -20.24
C GLY A 164 -3.65 -1.25 -21.01
N VAL A 165 -3.20 -2.32 -20.34
CA VAL A 165 -2.43 -3.40 -20.98
C VAL A 165 -3.30 -4.08 -22.05
N PRO A 166 -2.90 -4.03 -23.34
CA PRO A 166 -3.69 -4.65 -24.39
C PRO A 166 -3.58 -6.19 -24.34
N ASP A 167 -4.62 -6.89 -24.79
CA ASP A 167 -4.72 -8.36 -24.71
C ASP A 167 -3.51 -9.10 -25.31
N HIS A 168 -2.91 -8.57 -26.39
CA HIS A 168 -1.76 -9.19 -27.03
C HIS A 168 -0.47 -9.15 -26.18
N MET A 169 -0.41 -8.30 -25.15
CA MET A 169 0.69 -8.26 -24.18
C MET A 169 0.49 -9.26 -23.03
N VAL A 170 -0.74 -9.74 -22.82
CA VAL A 170 -1.07 -10.70 -21.76
C VAL A 170 -0.58 -12.09 -22.17
N LYS A 171 0.20 -12.73 -21.30
CA LYS A 171 0.72 -14.09 -21.51
C LYS A 171 0.07 -15.04 -20.53
N ASP A 172 -0.77 -15.93 -21.02
CA ASP A 172 -1.38 -17.00 -20.24
C ASP A 172 -0.36 -18.08 -19.89
N LEU A 173 0.38 -17.87 -18.79
CA LEU A 173 1.41 -18.81 -18.33
C LEU A 173 0.85 -20.19 -17.96
N TRP A 174 -0.46 -20.32 -17.74
CA TRP A 174 -1.12 -21.60 -17.53
C TRP A 174 -1.36 -22.36 -18.85
N ALA A 175 -1.52 -21.65 -19.97
CA ALA A 175 -1.63 -22.22 -21.31
C ALA A 175 -0.25 -22.52 -21.91
N VAL A 176 0.75 -21.70 -21.57
CA VAL A 176 2.15 -21.91 -21.97
C VAL A 176 2.80 -22.86 -20.97
N GLY A 177 2.94 -24.14 -21.34
CA GLY A 177 3.65 -25.12 -20.52
C GLY A 177 5.04 -24.65 -20.09
N ARG A 178 5.60 -25.27 -19.03
CA ARG A 178 6.91 -24.89 -18.51
C ARG A 178 7.97 -24.87 -19.64
N PRO A 179 8.71 -23.77 -19.85
CA PRO A 179 9.73 -23.71 -20.90
C PRO A 179 10.76 -24.81 -20.71
N ALA A 180 11.06 -25.55 -21.78
CA ALA A 180 12.06 -26.63 -21.75
C ALA A 180 13.49 -26.10 -21.51
N ASN A 181 13.76 -24.85 -21.91
CA ASN A 181 15.08 -24.22 -21.84
C ASN A 181 15.26 -23.34 -20.57
N ARG A 182 14.79 -23.82 -19.42
CA ARG A 182 15.02 -23.13 -18.13
C ARG A 182 16.42 -23.52 -17.61
N PRO A 183 17.26 -22.57 -17.18
CA PRO A 183 18.50 -22.91 -16.49
C PRO A 183 18.19 -23.78 -15.28
N ALA A 184 18.93 -24.89 -15.13
CA ALA A 184 18.80 -25.76 -13.97
C ALA A 184 18.96 -24.89 -12.71
N ARG A 185 18.11 -25.13 -11.69
CA ARG A 185 18.31 -24.47 -10.39
C ARG A 185 19.76 -24.71 -9.97
N PRO A 186 20.48 -23.71 -9.44
CA PRO A 186 21.77 -23.96 -8.83
C PRO A 186 21.56 -24.94 -7.67
N VAL A 187 21.85 -26.21 -7.92
CA VAL A 187 21.83 -27.24 -6.90
C VAL A 187 23.10 -27.02 -6.10
N VAL A 188 22.98 -26.55 -4.86
CA VAL A 188 24.11 -26.63 -3.91
C VAL A 188 24.41 -28.12 -3.79
N LYS A 189 25.55 -28.56 -4.35
CA LYS A 189 25.99 -29.94 -4.19
C LYS A 189 26.17 -30.17 -2.69
N LYS A 190 25.35 -31.05 -2.12
CA LYS A 190 25.54 -31.51 -0.75
C LYS A 190 26.86 -32.28 -0.77
N GLU A 191 27.91 -31.73 -0.17
CA GLU A 191 29.18 -32.45 -0.02
C GLU A 191 28.89 -33.78 0.69
N GLU A 192 29.27 -34.88 0.04
CA GLU A 192 29.19 -36.21 0.62
C GLU A 192 30.13 -36.22 1.83
N GLN A 193 29.55 -36.26 3.04
CA GLN A 193 30.30 -36.51 4.25
C GLN A 193 30.92 -37.90 4.12
N GLY A 194 32.25 -37.93 4.03
CA GLY A 194 33.03 -39.14 3.90
C GLY A 194 32.72 -40.16 5.00
N GLU A 195 32.75 -41.43 4.61
CA GLU A 195 32.63 -42.60 5.46
C GLU A 195 33.57 -42.49 6.68
N VAL A 196 32.98 -42.41 7.87
CA VAL A 196 33.70 -42.68 9.12
C VAL A 196 33.59 -44.18 9.36
N GLN A 197 34.74 -44.86 9.31
CA GLN A 197 34.90 -46.29 9.58
C GLN A 197 34.43 -46.61 11.01
N ALA A 198 33.61 -47.66 11.13
CA ALA A 198 33.17 -48.21 12.40
C ALA A 198 34.25 -49.15 12.98
N GLU A 199 34.81 -48.80 14.14
CA GLU A 199 35.37 -49.78 15.08
C GLU A 199 34.55 -49.74 16.37
N GLY A 200 34.21 -50.94 16.86
CA GLY A 200 33.04 -51.19 17.68
C GLY A 200 33.18 -50.94 19.18
N THR A 201 32.04 -50.94 19.86
CA THR A 201 31.82 -51.63 21.16
C THR A 201 30.32 -51.64 21.53
N THR A 202 29.78 -52.86 21.61
CA THR A 202 28.76 -53.42 22.53
C THR A 202 27.55 -52.61 23.01
N GLU A 203 26.37 -53.15 22.66
CA GLU A 203 25.16 -53.39 23.47
C GLU A 203 24.77 -52.42 24.62
N ALA A 204 23.59 -51.80 24.49
CA ALA A 204 22.49 -51.94 25.45
C ALA A 204 21.17 -51.36 24.89
N ALA A 205 20.11 -52.14 24.99
CA ALA A 205 18.74 -51.81 24.62
C ALA A 205 18.11 -50.76 25.58
N VAL A 206 17.07 -50.05 25.12
CA VAL A 206 15.71 -50.08 25.71
C VAL A 206 14.71 -49.27 24.85
N LYS A 207 13.56 -49.91 24.64
CA LYS A 207 12.34 -49.56 23.90
C LYS A 207 11.62 -48.29 24.40
N GLY A 208 11.07 -47.49 23.48
CA GLY A 208 10.04 -46.47 23.74
C GLY A 208 8.99 -46.45 22.62
N LYS A 209 7.73 -46.74 22.97
CA LYS A 209 6.54 -46.90 22.11
C LYS A 209 5.98 -45.58 21.55
N LYS A 210 5.36 -45.65 20.36
CA LYS A 210 4.42 -44.66 19.79
C LYS A 210 3.14 -44.54 20.61
N PRO A 211 2.43 -43.39 20.55
CA PRO A 211 0.98 -43.35 20.67
C PRO A 211 0.29 -43.08 19.32
N SER A 212 -0.84 -43.75 19.15
CA SER A 212 -1.77 -43.73 18.01
C SER A 212 -2.91 -42.73 18.22
N GLU A 213 -3.59 -42.44 17.10
CA GLU A 213 -4.81 -41.64 16.95
C GLU A 213 -6.05 -42.26 17.63
N GLU A 214 -7.07 -41.39 17.75
CA GLU A 214 -8.49 -41.62 18.04
C GLU A 214 -8.93 -41.79 19.51
N GLU A 215 -9.56 -40.74 20.05
CA GLU A 215 -10.83 -40.81 20.79
C GLU A 215 -11.25 -39.39 21.23
N GLU A 216 -12.16 -38.74 20.51
CA GLU A 216 -13.07 -37.80 21.19
C GLU A 216 -14.40 -37.67 20.42
N GLN A 217 -15.34 -38.55 20.79
CA GLN A 217 -16.76 -38.31 20.64
C GLN A 217 -17.38 -38.26 22.05
N ARG A 218 -17.92 -37.07 22.38
CA ARG A 218 -19.25 -36.81 22.99
C ARG A 218 -19.36 -36.29 24.44
N HIS A 219 -20.25 -35.28 24.53
CA HIS A 219 -21.00 -34.69 25.66
C HIS A 219 -20.16 -33.81 26.62
N GLU A 220 -20.53 -32.56 26.91
CA GLU A 220 -21.84 -32.00 27.29
C GLU A 220 -21.93 -30.48 27.03
#